data_AF-A0AAW1QMU7-F1
#
_entry.id   AF-A0AAW1QMU7-F1
#
_cell.length_a   1.000
_cell.length_b   1.000
_cell.length_c   1.000
_cell.angle_alpha   90.00
_cell.angle_beta   90.00
_cell.angle_gamma   90.00
#
_symmetry.space_group_name_H-M   'P 1'
#
loop_
_entity.id
_entity.type
_entity.pdbx_description
1 polymer ?
#
loop_
_entity_poly.entity_id
_entity_poly.type
_entity_poly.pdbx_seq_one_letter_code
_entity_poly.pdbx_strand_id
1 'polypeptide(L)'
;MDVLSRSLAAWLVTAGGCAALIASLRFFVRARAVGETLSRKLLHTGCGLLYLLCWPLYDLRWPWSPVLCASAPALATLHFLLVGLGLQSDPELVKSFTRRGERSELLLGPAPYGCIHVAATLAYWQGAPAGVLVIAVLCAGDGLADILGRRMGQSNKWAHNRDKSRAGTLAFFIGAALAAFAALEFAAAKGLVSHRLSRLT
;
A
#
# COMPACT_ATOMS: atom_id res chain seq x y z
N MET A 1 8.77 -15.39 23.93
CA MET A 1 7.44 -14.87 23.54
C MET A 1 6.66 -16.02 22.95
N ASP A 2 5.46 -16.28 23.47
CA ASP A 2 4.53 -17.19 22.83
C ASP A 2 4.08 -16.64 21.45
N VAL A 3 3.44 -17.48 20.64
CA VAL A 3 3.08 -17.13 19.26
C VAL A 3 2.13 -15.93 19.18
N LEU A 4 1.25 -15.76 20.17
CA LEU A 4 0.29 -14.64 20.22
C LEU A 4 1.03 -13.34 20.55
N SER A 5 1.84 -13.32 21.61
CA SER A 5 2.58 -12.09 21.98
C SER A 5 3.50 -11.60 20.86
N ARG A 6 4.14 -12.51 20.12
CA ARG A 6 4.95 -12.15 18.95
C ARG A 6 4.11 -11.49 17.85
N SER A 7 2.98 -12.10 17.49
CA SER A 7 2.10 -11.55 16.44
C SER A 7 1.43 -10.24 16.86
N LEU A 8 1.12 -10.05 18.14
CA LEU A 8 0.64 -8.77 18.67
C LEU A 8 1.71 -7.69 18.60
N ALA A 9 2.96 -7.99 18.96
CA ALA A 9 4.06 -7.05 18.82
C ALA A 9 4.29 -6.67 17.34
N ALA A 10 4.22 -7.64 16.43
CA ALA A 10 4.29 -7.40 14.99
C ALA A 10 3.17 -6.47 14.50
N TRP A 11 1.95 -6.65 15.01
CA TRP A 11 0.82 -5.78 14.70
C TRP A 11 1.06 -4.35 15.19
N LEU A 12 1.55 -4.17 16.42
CA LEU A 12 1.89 -2.85 16.96
C LEU A 12 2.98 -2.16 16.13
N VAL A 13 4.00 -2.90 15.70
CA VAL A 13 5.05 -2.38 14.81
C VAL A 13 4.46 -1.99 13.45
N THR A 14 3.57 -2.79 12.89
CA THR A 14 2.93 -2.52 11.59
C THR A 14 2.07 -1.26 11.67
N ALA A 15 1.15 -1.20 12.63
CA ALA A 15 0.23 -0.07 12.81
C ALA A 15 0.98 1.20 13.23
N GLY A 16 1.92 1.08 14.17
CA GLY A 16 2.76 2.18 14.63
C GLY A 16 3.66 2.73 13.53
N GLY A 17 4.26 1.86 12.71
CA GLY A 17 5.07 2.26 11.56
C GLY A 17 4.26 3.04 10.52
N CYS A 18 3.06 2.56 10.17
CA CYS A 18 2.17 3.29 9.27
C CYS A 18 1.72 4.63 9.87
N ALA A 19 1.36 4.66 11.16
CA ALA A 19 1.00 5.90 11.84
C ALA A 19 2.16 6.91 11.87
N ALA A 20 3.38 6.45 12.13
CA ALA A 20 4.58 7.26 12.10
C ALA A 20 4.83 7.83 10.69
N LEU A 21 4.73 7.01 9.64
CA LEU A 21 4.86 7.47 8.26
C LEU A 21 3.81 8.54 7.92
N ILE A 22 2.56 8.33 8.32
CA ILE A 22 1.48 9.32 8.14
C ILE A 22 1.83 10.63 8.85
N ALA A 23 2.25 10.56 10.11
CA ALA A 23 2.62 11.73 10.90
C ALA A 23 3.81 12.48 10.28
N SER A 24 4.84 11.76 9.81
CA SER A 24 6.00 12.35 9.14
C SER A 24 5.61 13.05 7.84
N LEU A 25 4.80 12.42 6.98
CA LEU A 25 4.36 13.06 5.73
C LEU A 25 3.46 14.27 5.98
N ARG A 26 2.60 14.22 7.01
CA ARG A 26 1.82 15.39 7.45
C ARG A 26 2.72 16.53 7.93
N PHE A 27 3.77 16.22 8.70
CA PHE A 27 4.76 17.21 9.10
C PHE A 27 5.41 17.88 7.89
N PHE A 28 5.88 17.10 6.90
CA PHE A 28 6.49 17.67 5.69
C PHE A 28 5.52 18.48 4.83
N VAL A 29 4.23 18.11 4.80
CA VAL A 29 3.19 18.93 4.15
C VAL A 29 3.00 20.26 4.88
N ARG A 30 2.89 20.25 6.21
CA ARG A 30 2.74 21.47 7.02
C ARG A 30 3.97 22.38 6.92
N ALA A 31 5.16 21.80 6.85
CA ALA A 31 6.42 22.50 6.60
C ALA A 31 6.60 22.98 5.15
N ARG A 32 5.61 22.74 4.27
CA ARG A 32 5.65 23.07 2.82
C ARG A 32 6.81 22.42 2.05
N ALA A 33 7.43 21.38 2.60
CA ALA A 33 8.50 20.63 1.93
C ALA A 33 7.95 19.63 0.89
N VAL A 34 6.72 19.14 1.09
CA VAL A 34 6.06 18.19 0.19
C VAL A 34 4.64 18.67 -0.13
N GLY A 35 4.29 18.72 -1.41
CA GLY A 35 2.92 19.08 -1.82
C GLY A 35 1.90 17.98 -1.48
N GLU A 36 0.65 18.36 -1.24
CA GLU A 36 -0.41 17.43 -0.82
C GLU A 36 -0.57 16.24 -1.78
N THR A 37 -0.57 16.50 -3.10
CA THR A 37 -0.69 15.45 -4.10
C THR A 37 0.44 14.42 -4.03
N LEU A 38 1.69 14.87 -3.83
CA LEU A 38 2.83 13.97 -3.67
C LEU A 38 2.72 13.21 -2.34
N SER A 39 2.34 13.89 -1.26
CA SER A 39 2.13 13.27 0.06
C SER A 39 1.11 12.13 -0.01
N ARG A 40 -0.04 12.32 -0.67
CA ARG A 40 -1.06 11.26 -0.86
C ARG A 40 -0.49 10.02 -1.56
N LYS A 41 0.39 10.21 -2.55
CA LYS A 41 1.00 9.11 -3.30
C LYS A 41 2.11 8.43 -2.51
N LEU A 42 2.86 9.18 -1.70
CA LEU A 42 3.83 8.63 -0.75
C LEU A 42 3.13 7.86 0.37
N LEU A 43 1.97 8.32 0.85
CA LEU A 43 1.13 7.59 1.82
C LEU A 43 0.70 6.24 1.25
N HIS A 44 0.07 6.23 0.07
CA HIS A 44 -0.37 5.02 -0.61
C HIS A 44 0.78 4.02 -0.83
N THR A 45 1.87 4.49 -1.42
CA THR A 45 3.02 3.64 -1.76
C THR A 45 3.76 3.17 -0.52
N GLY A 46 4.04 4.10 0.40
CA GLY A 46 4.84 3.83 1.59
C GLY A 46 4.11 2.97 2.62
N CYS A 47 2.83 3.24 2.92
CA CYS A 47 2.07 2.41 3.87
C CYS A 47 1.88 0.99 3.34
N GLY A 48 1.59 0.82 2.04
CA GLY A 48 1.40 -0.52 1.48
C GLY A 48 2.69 -1.35 1.41
N LEU A 49 3.82 -0.74 1.02
CA LEU A 49 5.12 -1.42 1.04
C LEU A 49 5.60 -1.69 2.47
N LEU A 50 5.44 -0.75 3.39
CA LEU A 50 5.76 -0.96 4.81
C LEU A 50 4.93 -2.11 5.40
N TYR A 51 3.63 -2.13 5.11
CA TYR A 51 2.74 -3.22 5.51
C TYR A 51 3.27 -4.58 5.04
N LEU A 52 3.66 -4.68 3.78
CA LEU A 52 4.24 -5.90 3.21
C LEU A 52 5.57 -6.30 3.86
N LEU A 53 6.43 -5.32 4.14
CA LEU A 53 7.70 -5.54 4.85
C LEU A 53 7.51 -6.06 6.29
N CYS A 54 6.35 -5.76 6.89
CA CYS A 54 6.01 -6.23 8.24
C CYS A 54 5.42 -7.66 8.27
N TRP A 55 5.01 -8.26 7.15
CA TRP A 55 4.44 -9.61 7.13
C TRP A 55 5.31 -10.67 7.85
N PRO A 56 6.64 -10.73 7.64
CA PRO A 56 7.51 -11.70 8.32
C PRO A 56 7.63 -11.52 9.84
N LEU A 57 7.20 -10.37 10.39
CA LEU A 57 7.29 -10.11 11.82
C LEU A 57 6.30 -10.98 12.61
N TYR A 58 5.15 -11.28 11.99
CA TYR A 58 4.12 -12.14 12.56
C TYR A 58 4.60 -13.59 12.67
N ASP A 59 4.10 -14.33 13.65
CA ASP A 59 4.47 -15.74 13.80
C ASP A 59 3.75 -16.59 12.73
N LEU A 60 4.51 -17.09 11.77
CA LEU A 60 3.98 -17.85 10.63
C LEU A 60 3.33 -19.19 11.03
N ARG A 61 3.61 -19.71 12.23
CA ARG A 61 3.04 -20.95 12.74
C ARG A 61 1.65 -20.76 13.35
N TRP A 62 1.27 -19.52 13.66
CA TRP A 62 -0.02 -19.23 14.28
C TRP A 62 -1.10 -19.02 13.21
N PRO A 63 -2.17 -19.85 13.18
CA PRO A 63 -3.18 -19.77 12.11
C PRO A 63 -3.92 -18.42 12.03
N TRP A 64 -3.94 -17.66 13.12
CA TRP A 64 -4.62 -16.36 13.19
C TRP A 64 -3.73 -15.17 12.81
N SER A 65 -2.44 -15.39 12.54
CA SER A 65 -1.52 -14.34 12.06
C SER A 65 -2.02 -13.59 10.82
N PRO A 66 -2.54 -14.23 9.74
CA PRO A 66 -3.09 -13.49 8.61
C PRO A 66 -4.31 -12.65 8.99
N VAL A 67 -5.18 -13.15 9.88
CA VAL A 67 -6.36 -12.40 10.35
C VAL A 67 -5.94 -11.19 11.15
N LEU A 68 -5.00 -11.36 12.09
CA LEU A 68 -4.45 -10.25 12.86
C LEU A 68 -3.75 -9.25 11.94
N CYS A 69 -2.93 -9.70 10.99
CA CYS A 69 -2.26 -8.81 10.05
C CYS A 69 -3.24 -8.06 9.15
N ALA A 70 -4.28 -8.73 8.65
CA ALA A 70 -5.32 -8.12 7.82
C ALA A 70 -6.20 -7.12 8.60
N SER A 71 -6.30 -7.26 9.92
CA SER A 71 -7.06 -6.30 10.74
C SER A 71 -6.53 -4.87 10.66
N ALA A 72 -5.22 -4.67 10.44
CA ALA A 72 -4.64 -3.33 10.33
C ALA A 72 -5.20 -2.55 9.11
N PRO A 73 -5.10 -3.04 7.87
CA PRO A 73 -5.76 -2.40 6.73
C PRO A 73 -7.28 -2.48 6.81
N ALA A 74 -7.87 -3.50 7.45
CA ALA A 74 -9.33 -3.58 7.62
C ALA A 74 -9.88 -2.45 8.50
N LEU A 75 -9.22 -2.13 9.61
CA LEU A 75 -9.61 -1.01 10.48
C LEU A 75 -9.46 0.34 9.77
N ALA A 76 -8.37 0.53 9.01
CA ALA A 76 -8.21 1.72 8.18
C ALA A 76 -9.29 1.82 7.09
N THR A 77 -9.64 0.69 6.46
CA THR A 77 -10.70 0.59 5.44
C THR A 77 -12.06 0.92 6.05
N LEU A 78 -12.37 0.38 7.21
CA LEU A 78 -13.59 0.69 7.94
C LEU A 78 -13.69 2.18 8.24
N HIS A 79 -12.59 2.81 8.68
CA HIS A 79 -12.54 4.26 8.90
C HIS A 79 -12.81 5.06 7.61
N PHE A 80 -12.21 4.65 6.47
CA PHE A 80 -12.52 5.26 5.17
C PHE A 80 -13.99 5.12 4.78
N LEU A 81 -14.60 3.96 5.04
CA LEU A 81 -16.02 3.72 4.76
C LEU A 81 -16.92 4.57 5.64
N LEU A 82 -16.68 4.62 6.95
CA LEU A 82 -17.46 5.42 7.89
C LEU A 82 -17.44 6.91 7.53
N VAL A 83 -16.26 7.45 7.21
CA VAL A 83 -16.11 8.86 6.82
C VAL A 83 -16.67 9.10 5.41
N GLY A 84 -16.42 8.19 4.46
CA GLY A 84 -16.89 8.31 3.08
C GLY A 84 -18.41 8.25 2.94
N LEU A 85 -19.08 7.42 3.75
CA LEU A 85 -20.54 7.32 3.85
C LEU A 85 -21.15 8.47 4.66
N GLY A 86 -20.33 9.25 5.38
CA GLY A 86 -20.79 10.35 6.20
C GLY A 86 -21.31 9.98 7.58
N LEU A 87 -21.03 8.76 8.04
CA LEU A 87 -21.36 8.28 9.38
C LEU A 87 -20.40 8.84 10.44
N GLN A 88 -19.23 9.33 10.03
CA GLN A 88 -18.24 9.96 10.89
C GLN A 88 -17.62 11.19 10.19
N SER A 89 -17.24 12.21 10.98
CA SER A 89 -16.52 13.39 10.49
C SER A 89 -15.03 13.27 10.80
N ASP A 90 -14.19 13.35 9.76
CA ASP A 90 -12.73 13.42 9.87
C ASP A 90 -12.15 14.27 8.71
N PRO A 91 -12.09 15.60 8.88
CA PRO A 91 -11.58 16.50 7.84
C PRO A 91 -10.11 16.27 7.49
N GLU A 92 -9.29 15.85 8.47
CA GLU A 92 -7.87 15.59 8.26
C GLU A 92 -7.66 14.33 7.40
N LEU A 93 -8.48 13.30 7.58
CA LEU A 93 -8.49 12.12 6.72
C LEU A 93 -8.90 12.50 5.29
N VAL A 94 -9.99 13.25 5.14
CA VAL A 94 -10.46 13.69 3.82
C VAL A 94 -9.37 14.49 3.10
N LYS A 95 -8.74 15.44 3.79
CA LYS A 95 -7.61 16.20 3.25
C LYS A 95 -6.42 15.30 2.87
N SER A 96 -6.10 14.32 3.71
CA SER A 96 -4.94 13.44 3.52
C SER A 96 -5.14 12.37 2.44
N PHE A 97 -6.38 12.04 2.06
CA PHE A 97 -6.66 10.88 1.20
C PHE A 97 -7.51 11.18 -0.04
N THR A 98 -8.01 12.41 -0.20
CA THR A 98 -8.85 12.80 -1.35
C THR A 98 -8.16 13.86 -2.21
N ARG A 99 -8.55 13.94 -3.49
CA ARG A 99 -8.01 14.90 -4.45
C ARG A 99 -8.76 16.23 -4.40
N ARG A 100 -10.08 16.19 -4.27
CA ARG A 100 -10.96 17.38 -4.31
C ARG A 100 -11.50 17.78 -2.93
N GLY A 101 -11.12 17.07 -1.86
CA GLY A 101 -11.68 17.31 -0.54
C GLY A 101 -13.08 16.71 -0.35
N GLU A 102 -13.53 15.86 -1.27
CA GLU A 102 -14.84 15.22 -1.21
C GLU A 102 -14.75 13.88 -0.46
N ARG A 103 -15.50 13.72 0.64
CA ARG A 103 -15.50 12.49 1.43
C ARG A 103 -15.84 11.24 0.61
N SER A 104 -16.68 11.35 -0.41
CA SER A 104 -17.07 10.25 -1.30
C SER A 104 -15.89 9.66 -2.07
N GLU A 105 -14.81 10.41 -2.30
CA GLU A 105 -13.60 9.88 -2.93
C GLU A 105 -12.95 8.77 -2.10
N LEU A 106 -13.13 8.78 -0.77
CA LEU A 106 -12.65 7.71 0.11
C LEU A 106 -13.24 6.34 -0.27
N LEU A 107 -14.48 6.32 -0.78
CA LEU A 107 -15.19 5.10 -1.19
C LEU A 107 -14.72 4.57 -2.56
N LEU A 108 -14.11 5.42 -3.38
CA LEU A 108 -13.73 5.08 -4.76
C LEU A 108 -12.24 4.83 -4.93
N GLY A 109 -11.40 5.39 -4.05
CA GLY A 109 -9.97 5.14 -4.03
C GLY A 109 -9.55 4.38 -2.77
N PRO A 110 -9.32 5.06 -1.63
CA PRO A 110 -8.77 4.45 -0.42
C PRO A 110 -9.44 3.15 0.05
N ALA A 111 -10.78 3.09 0.12
CA ALA A 111 -11.49 1.92 0.64
C ALA A 111 -11.31 0.66 -0.25
N PRO A 112 -11.55 0.72 -1.58
CA PRO A 112 -11.24 -0.41 -2.47
C PRO A 112 -9.80 -0.91 -2.38
N TYR A 113 -8.83 0.00 -2.27
CA TYR A 113 -7.42 -0.37 -2.11
C TYR A 113 -7.17 -1.11 -0.78
N GLY A 114 -7.79 -0.64 0.29
CA GLY A 114 -7.76 -1.32 1.59
C GLY A 114 -8.39 -2.71 1.55
N CYS A 115 -9.53 -2.87 0.85
CA CYS A 115 -10.14 -4.17 0.60
C CYS A 115 -9.20 -5.14 -0.15
N ILE A 116 -8.46 -4.65 -1.15
CA ILE A 116 -7.48 -5.47 -1.88
C ILE A 116 -6.36 -5.92 -0.95
N HIS A 117 -5.86 -5.06 -0.05
CA HIS A 117 -4.86 -5.46 0.95
C HIS A 117 -5.41 -6.57 1.85
N VAL A 118 -6.61 -6.40 2.41
CA VAL A 118 -7.25 -7.41 3.26
C VAL A 118 -7.41 -8.73 2.51
N ALA A 119 -7.97 -8.71 1.30
CA ALA A 119 -8.19 -9.89 0.49
C ALA A 119 -6.86 -10.59 0.12
N ALA A 120 -5.84 -9.82 -0.28
CA ALA A 120 -4.52 -10.36 -0.62
C ALA A 120 -3.85 -11.01 0.60
N THR A 121 -3.92 -10.38 1.77
CA THR A 121 -3.39 -10.93 3.02
C THR A 121 -4.11 -12.21 3.41
N LEU A 122 -5.45 -12.25 3.39
CA LEU A 122 -6.20 -13.43 3.81
C LEU A 122 -6.08 -14.60 2.83
N ALA A 123 -6.08 -14.33 1.52
CA ALA A 123 -6.04 -15.37 0.50
C ALA A 123 -4.62 -15.88 0.20
N TYR A 124 -3.60 -15.02 0.34
CA TYR A 124 -2.24 -15.29 -0.15
C TYR A 124 -1.14 -14.90 0.85
N TRP A 125 -1.41 -15.05 2.15
CA TRP A 125 -0.46 -14.78 3.25
C TRP A 125 0.88 -15.50 3.10
N GLN A 126 0.84 -16.79 2.77
CA GLN A 126 2.00 -17.68 2.67
C GLN A 126 1.83 -18.67 1.53
N GLY A 127 2.96 -19.18 1.01
CA GLY A 127 3.00 -20.26 0.03
C GLY A 127 2.66 -19.87 -1.40
N ALA A 128 2.13 -18.66 -1.63
CA ALA A 128 1.81 -18.14 -2.96
C ALA A 128 2.43 -16.75 -3.16
N PRO A 129 3.09 -16.48 -4.31
CA PRO A 129 3.64 -15.16 -4.62
C PRO A 129 2.56 -14.11 -4.87
N ALA A 130 1.31 -14.52 -5.12
CA ALA A 130 0.24 -13.64 -5.56
C ALA A 130 -0.05 -12.48 -4.59
N GLY A 131 -0.07 -12.72 -3.28
CA GLY A 131 -0.33 -11.67 -2.29
C GLY A 131 0.72 -10.56 -2.31
N VAL A 132 1.99 -10.98 -2.31
CA VAL A 132 3.17 -10.09 -2.41
C VAL A 132 3.12 -9.29 -3.71
N LEU A 133 2.85 -9.95 -4.83
CA LEU A 133 2.77 -9.32 -6.15
C LEU A 133 1.64 -8.30 -6.23
N VAL A 134 0.43 -8.65 -5.77
CA VAL A 134 -0.73 -7.76 -5.80
C VAL A 134 -0.44 -6.47 -5.03
N ILE A 135 0.08 -6.57 -3.81
CA ILE A 135 0.38 -5.39 -2.97
C ILE A 135 1.52 -4.57 -3.59
N ALA A 136 2.62 -5.21 -4.01
CA ALA A 136 3.75 -4.50 -4.58
C ALA A 136 3.38 -3.73 -5.86
N VAL A 137 2.66 -4.37 -6.79
CA VAL A 137 2.23 -3.75 -8.05
C VAL A 137 1.22 -2.64 -7.81
N LEU A 138 0.21 -2.87 -6.95
CA LEU A 138 -0.81 -1.88 -6.62
C LEU A 138 -0.21 -0.62 -5.98
N CYS A 139 0.77 -0.79 -5.08
CA CYS A 139 1.39 0.30 -4.35
C CYS A 139 2.45 1.02 -5.18
N ALA A 140 3.48 0.31 -5.63
CA ALA A 140 4.61 0.92 -6.33
C ALA A 140 4.26 1.33 -7.76
N GLY A 141 3.53 0.48 -8.48
CA GLY A 141 3.12 0.74 -9.86
C GLY A 141 2.25 1.99 -9.95
N ASP A 142 1.14 2.05 -9.21
CA ASP A 142 0.25 3.23 -9.20
C ASP A 142 0.95 4.49 -8.70
N GLY A 143 1.76 4.36 -7.63
CA GLY A 143 2.52 5.47 -7.06
C GLY A 143 3.45 6.12 -8.07
N LEU A 144 4.30 5.31 -8.73
CA LEU A 144 5.27 5.81 -9.71
C LEU A 144 4.60 6.29 -10.99
N ALA A 145 3.53 5.63 -11.44
CA ALA A 145 2.76 6.06 -12.61
C ALA A 145 2.20 7.48 -12.43
N ASP A 146 1.68 7.80 -11.24
CA ASP A 146 1.17 9.14 -10.95
C ASP A 146 2.30 10.17 -10.82
N ILE A 147 3.37 9.86 -10.08
CA ILE A 147 4.50 10.78 -9.85
C ILE A 147 5.19 11.14 -11.18
N LEU A 148 5.61 10.13 -11.94
CA LEU A 148 6.31 10.36 -13.21
C LEU A 148 5.36 10.75 -14.34
N GLY A 149 4.13 10.25 -14.33
CA GLY A 149 3.09 10.64 -15.29
C GLY A 149 2.74 12.13 -15.20
N ARG A 150 2.73 12.73 -14.01
CA ARG A 150 2.55 14.18 -13.85
C ARG A 150 3.78 14.99 -14.27
N ARG A 151 4.98 14.52 -13.93
CA ARG A 151 6.24 15.23 -14.20
C ARG A 151 6.65 15.20 -15.66
N MET A 152 6.44 14.07 -16.33
CA MET A 152 7.00 13.79 -17.67
C MET A 152 5.92 13.47 -18.72
N GLY A 153 4.65 13.38 -18.32
CA GLY A 153 3.59 12.87 -19.17
C GLY A 153 2.80 13.89 -19.97
N GLN A 154 3.07 15.19 -19.82
CA GLN A 154 2.27 16.23 -20.48
C GLN A 154 2.39 16.17 -22.01
N SER A 155 3.59 15.89 -22.54
CA SER A 155 3.87 15.85 -23.98
C SER A 155 3.64 14.49 -24.64
N ASN A 156 3.28 13.43 -23.88
CA ASN A 156 3.19 12.06 -24.40
C ASN A 156 1.90 11.34 -23.98
N LYS A 157 0.78 12.06 -24.01
CA LYS A 157 -0.55 11.51 -23.73
C LYS A 157 -0.95 10.43 -24.74
N TRP A 158 -1.69 9.42 -24.28
CA TRP A 158 -2.30 8.44 -25.18
C TRP A 158 -3.39 9.10 -26.04
N ALA A 159 -3.48 8.72 -27.31
CA ALA A 159 -4.43 9.33 -28.25
C ALA A 159 -5.89 9.11 -27.79
N HIS A 160 -6.19 7.94 -27.25
CA HIS A 160 -7.51 7.50 -26.78
C HIS A 160 -7.78 7.86 -25.30
N ASN A 161 -6.78 8.31 -24.53
CA ASN A 161 -6.97 8.68 -23.13
C ASN A 161 -6.00 9.79 -22.73
N ARG A 162 -6.50 11.02 -22.60
CA ARG A 162 -5.70 12.21 -22.29
C ARG A 162 -5.33 12.33 -20.81
N ASP A 163 -5.92 11.53 -19.93
CA ASP A 163 -5.52 11.45 -18.53
C ASP A 163 -4.27 10.58 -18.34
N LYS A 164 -4.06 9.61 -19.24
CA LYS A 164 -2.92 8.68 -19.21
C LYS A 164 -1.82 9.12 -20.16
N SER A 165 -0.58 8.83 -19.79
CA SER A 165 0.62 9.19 -20.55
C SER A 165 1.51 7.97 -20.76
N ARG A 166 2.29 7.96 -21.85
CA ARG A 166 3.28 6.90 -22.12
C ARG A 166 4.32 6.86 -21.00
N ALA A 167 4.76 8.03 -20.52
CA ALA A 167 5.68 8.11 -19.38
C ALA A 167 5.09 7.47 -18.11
N GLY A 168 3.80 7.72 -17.82
CA GLY A 168 3.12 7.11 -16.68
C GLY A 168 2.96 5.59 -16.83
N THR A 169 2.65 5.10 -18.03
CA THR A 169 2.56 3.65 -18.31
C THR A 169 3.92 2.96 -18.17
N LEU A 170 4.99 3.55 -18.69
CA LEU A 170 6.34 3.00 -18.54
C LEU A 170 6.78 3.01 -17.07
N ALA A 171 6.49 4.10 -16.35
CA ALA A 171 6.75 4.21 -14.91
C ALA A 171 5.98 3.17 -14.10
N PHE A 172 4.71 2.91 -14.45
CA PHE A 172 3.93 1.83 -13.86
C PHE A 172 4.65 0.50 -14.04
N PHE A 173 5.00 0.15 -15.29
CA PHE A 173 5.59 -1.15 -15.61
C PHE A 173 6.93 -1.37 -14.91
N ILE A 174 7.85 -0.41 -15.03
CA ILE A 174 9.18 -0.51 -14.39
C ILE A 174 9.05 -0.51 -12.86
N GLY A 175 8.23 0.40 -12.32
CA GLY A 175 8.02 0.51 -10.89
C GLY A 175 7.40 -0.74 -10.27
N ALA A 176 6.37 -1.27 -10.92
CA ALA A 176 5.73 -2.52 -10.54
C ALA A 176 6.70 -3.70 -10.62
N ALA A 177 7.45 -3.83 -11.71
CA ALA A 177 8.40 -4.94 -11.91
C ALA A 177 9.53 -4.93 -10.86
N LEU A 178 10.15 -3.76 -10.62
CA LEU A 178 11.22 -3.64 -9.63
C LEU A 178 10.73 -3.90 -8.21
N ALA A 179 9.57 -3.34 -7.83
CA ALA A 179 9.00 -3.56 -6.51
C ALA A 179 8.54 -5.02 -6.32
N ALA A 180 7.92 -5.62 -7.34
CA ALA A 180 7.52 -7.02 -7.32
C ALA A 180 8.73 -7.94 -7.15
N PHE A 181 9.80 -7.73 -7.92
CA PHE A 181 11.02 -8.51 -7.80
C PHE A 181 11.65 -8.38 -6.41
N ALA A 182 11.86 -7.15 -5.94
CA ALA A 182 12.43 -6.90 -4.63
C ALA A 182 11.58 -7.48 -3.48
N ALA A 183 10.25 -7.33 -3.58
CA ALA A 183 9.32 -7.86 -2.57
C ALA A 183 9.27 -9.39 -2.59
N LEU A 184 9.37 -10.04 -3.76
CA LEU A 184 9.43 -11.49 -3.86
C LEU A 184 10.74 -12.05 -3.30
N GLU A 185 11.88 -11.46 -3.64
CA GLU A 185 13.18 -11.84 -3.07
C GLU A 185 13.19 -11.68 -1.54
N PHE A 186 12.66 -10.56 -1.05
CA PHE A 186 12.48 -10.34 0.38
C PHE A 186 11.56 -11.41 1.02
N ALA A 187 10.39 -11.67 0.41
CA ALA A 187 9.44 -12.66 0.91
C ALA A 187 10.02 -14.08 0.90
N ALA A 188 10.78 -14.44 -0.13
CA ALA A 188 11.47 -15.72 -0.24
C ALA A 188 12.56 -15.87 0.83
N ALA A 189 13.40 -14.84 1.00
CA ALA A 189 14.44 -14.81 2.04
C ALA A 189 13.87 -14.90 3.46
N LYS A 190 12.59 -14.52 3.65
CA LYS A 190 11.87 -14.59 4.92
C LYS A 190 10.97 -15.83 5.06
N GLY A 191 10.95 -16.71 4.06
CA GLY A 191 10.16 -17.95 4.09
C GLY A 191 8.65 -17.75 3.94
N LEU A 192 8.19 -16.58 3.49
CA LEU A 192 6.77 -16.33 3.19
C LEU A 192 6.33 -17.01 1.90
N VAL A 193 7.20 -17.03 0.90
CA VAL A 193 6.94 -17.62 -0.41
C VAL A 193 8.04 -18.62 -0.71
N SER A 194 7.67 -19.83 -1.13
CA SER A 194 8.60 -20.80 -1.68
C SER A 194 8.80 -20.49 -3.17
N HIS A 195 9.82 -19.72 -3.52
CA HIS A 195 10.27 -19.65 -4.92
C HIS A 195 11.72 -20.10 -5.03
N ARG A 196 11.91 -21.21 -5.75
CA ARG A 196 13.20 -21.77 -6.14
C ARG A 196 13.64 -21.06 -7.43
N LEU A 197 13.85 -19.73 -7.41
CA LEU A 197 14.28 -18.96 -8.60
C LEU A 197 15.74 -19.23 -9.00
N SER A 198 16.55 -19.78 -8.08
CA SER A 198 17.96 -20.14 -8.29
C SER A 198 18.22 -21.35 -9.21
N ARG A 199 17.23 -21.82 -9.98
CA ARG A 199 17.38 -22.91 -10.96
C ARG A 199 17.22 -22.48 -12.41
N LEU A 200 17.04 -21.19 -12.67
CA LEU A 200 16.91 -20.62 -14.02
C LEU A 200 18.20 -19.92 -14.49
N THR A 201 19.29 -20.10 -13.77
CA THR A 201 20.67 -19.71 -14.11
C THR A 201 21.57 -20.92 -13.94
#